data_AF-A0A9P3GTB5-F1
#
_entry.id   AF-A0A9P3GTB5-F1
#
_cell.length_a   1.000
_cell.length_b   1.000
_cell.length_c   1.000
_cell.angle_alpha   90.00
_cell.angle_beta   90.00
_cell.angle_gamma   90.00
#
_symmetry.space_group_name_H-M   'P 1'
#
loop_
_entity.id
_entity.type
_entity.pdbx_description
1 polymer ?
#
loop_
_entity_poly.entity_id
_entity_poly.type
_entity_poly.pdbx_seq_one_letter_code
_entity_poly.pdbx_strand_id
1 'polypeptide(L)'
;MTHNAGADIPPELLLRILHAERAASSWSILTEDSAREWKKNLSNFGLVCKYWAEVVRPILFGSLTLSGGQDLLFLKKIVEAPQFPASSIYGKIHTISVRKDIVESDSWLGHLNWLSVHLPTTHIDCMIIDTAMKGSLVAGSHRSALRALPSLPPGYIKLNSLTLHGLVFGNMAEPIRLLRSFLRLQYCSFNDVRFMDPAPLRPSRNVIRQGSSLMVTCNMIDCITVPIYALSTLACNIVGSPMRSPINLSADAWDATLSALSSLLQDTVRDVYAANVYKNGDNWEASIVYSELTELLSDSSPNEDGVSMSAVIYIHCPEGSDAGNPPPVPSISGVQLSFIFPDGPKRSAVLKSISWAAFQTILEAPSLQKLVVDCDVNPKHKYPHRYHSSIAVLCSLLQSEFSAEVFGFGKLEFSVDDAQEGQHVVTSADILAAPQELIVDERPIPLTTEERARWILCLERGREDFRRDLLARFIEEEKSRDADSRKESEAREEGEAGADG
;
A
#
# COMPACT_ATOMS: atom_id res chain seq x y z
N MET A 1 -13.54 7.53 -56.74
CA MET A 1 -13.88 7.99 -55.38
C MET A 1 -13.15 7.08 -54.41
N THR A 2 -12.00 7.52 -53.91
CA THR A 2 -11.19 6.78 -52.95
C THR A 2 -11.69 7.10 -51.55
N HIS A 3 -12.37 6.15 -50.91
CA HIS A 3 -12.69 6.26 -49.47
C HIS A 3 -11.38 6.36 -48.70
N ASN A 4 -11.12 7.51 -48.06
CA ASN A 4 -10.03 7.65 -47.11
C ASN A 4 -10.43 6.89 -45.83
N ALA A 5 -10.14 5.59 -45.81
CA ALA A 5 -10.57 4.64 -44.78
C ALA A 5 -10.23 5.01 -43.32
N GLY A 6 -9.36 6.01 -43.10
CA GLY A 6 -9.02 6.53 -41.76
C GLY A 6 -9.81 7.76 -41.31
N ALA A 7 -10.51 8.46 -42.19
CA ALA A 7 -11.31 9.66 -41.85
C ALA A 7 -12.76 9.32 -41.47
N ASP A 8 -13.23 8.12 -41.83
CA ASP A 8 -14.59 7.64 -41.57
C ASP A 8 -14.73 6.94 -40.20
N ILE A 9 -13.68 6.96 -39.36
CA ILE A 9 -13.74 6.39 -38.01
C ILE A 9 -14.61 7.31 -37.13
N PRO A 10 -15.70 6.79 -36.54
CA PRO A 10 -16.52 7.56 -35.60
C PRO A 10 -15.68 8.08 -34.42
N PRO A 11 -15.93 9.32 -33.95
CA PRO A 11 -15.19 9.91 -32.83
C PRO A 11 -15.20 9.03 -31.58
N GLU A 12 -16.27 8.28 -31.35
CA GLU A 12 -16.41 7.37 -30.21
C GLU A 12 -15.45 6.19 -30.32
N LEU A 13 -15.27 5.62 -31.50
CA LEU A 13 -14.32 4.53 -31.73
C LEU A 13 -12.88 5.02 -31.63
N LEU A 14 -12.60 6.21 -32.18
CA LEU A 14 -11.29 6.83 -32.04
C LEU A 14 -10.96 7.12 -30.56
N LEU A 15 -11.90 7.70 -29.81
CA LEU A 15 -11.73 7.90 -28.37
C LEU A 15 -11.51 6.58 -27.64
N ARG A 16 -12.22 5.50 -27.98
CA ARG A 16 -11.99 4.18 -27.38
C ARG A 16 -10.59 3.64 -27.68
N ILE A 17 -10.07 3.82 -28.90
CA ILE A 17 -8.69 3.43 -29.25
C ILE A 17 -7.70 4.22 -28.41
N LEU A 18 -7.87 5.54 -28.34
CA LEU A 18 -6.99 6.42 -27.56
C LEU A 18 -7.10 6.18 -26.05
N HIS A 19 -8.29 5.79 -25.57
CA HIS A 19 -8.51 5.39 -24.18
C HIS A 19 -7.96 4.01 -23.87
N ALA A 20 -7.96 3.05 -24.80
CA ALA A 20 -7.33 1.75 -24.62
C ALA A 20 -5.81 1.89 -24.53
N GLU A 21 -5.22 2.71 -25.41
CA GLU A 21 -3.81 3.12 -25.33
C GLU A 21 -3.52 3.83 -24.00
N ARG A 22 -4.38 4.76 -23.60
CA ARG A 22 -4.26 5.44 -22.30
C ARG A 22 -4.44 4.48 -21.13
N ALA A 23 -5.32 3.49 -21.18
CA ALA A 23 -5.57 2.54 -20.10
C ALA A 23 -4.39 1.58 -19.94
N ALA A 24 -3.76 1.17 -21.04
CA ALA A 24 -2.47 0.50 -21.02
C ALA A 24 -1.38 1.40 -20.37
N SER A 25 -1.49 2.72 -20.51
CA SER A 25 -0.56 3.72 -19.97
C SER A 25 -0.96 4.33 -18.61
N SER A 26 -2.16 4.06 -18.09
CA SER A 26 -2.78 4.77 -16.95
C SER A 26 -2.43 4.14 -15.60
N TRP A 27 -1.54 3.16 -15.60
CA TRP A 27 -0.98 2.65 -14.37
C TRP A 27 -0.05 3.74 -13.85
N SER A 28 -0.21 4.09 -12.57
CA SER A 28 0.67 4.95 -11.75
C SER A 28 2.12 4.45 -11.65
N ILE A 29 2.55 3.64 -12.62
CA ILE A 29 3.76 2.81 -12.72
C ILE A 29 4.51 3.15 -14.02
N LEU A 30 3.92 3.90 -14.96
CA LEU A 30 4.70 4.35 -16.12
C LEU A 30 5.81 5.32 -15.67
N THR A 31 7.04 4.97 -16.02
CA THR A 31 8.17 5.89 -15.90
C THR A 31 7.90 7.16 -16.70
N GLU A 32 8.55 8.26 -16.30
CA GLU A 32 8.44 9.53 -17.01
C GLU A 32 8.77 9.38 -18.50
N ASP A 33 9.68 8.45 -18.83
CA ASP A 33 10.08 8.13 -20.20
C ASP A 33 8.97 7.45 -20.99
N SER A 34 8.26 6.47 -20.40
CA SER A 34 7.11 5.83 -21.07
C SER A 34 5.96 6.81 -21.30
N ALA A 35 5.67 7.69 -20.33
CA ALA A 35 4.67 8.74 -20.51
C ALA A 35 5.05 9.73 -21.61
N ARG A 36 6.35 10.07 -21.72
CA ARG A 36 6.90 10.94 -22.76
C ARG A 36 6.82 10.28 -24.14
N GLU A 37 7.17 9.00 -24.25
CA GLU A 37 7.07 8.23 -25.49
C GLU A 37 5.61 8.11 -25.95
N TRP A 38 4.69 7.80 -25.03
CA TRP A 38 3.27 7.76 -25.33
C TRP A 38 2.75 9.11 -25.84
N LYS A 39 3.08 10.22 -25.17
CA LYS A 39 2.72 11.57 -25.63
C LYS A 39 3.32 11.91 -26.99
N LYS A 40 4.54 11.49 -27.26
CA LYS A 40 5.21 11.68 -28.56
C LYS A 40 4.52 10.90 -29.67
N ASN A 41 4.13 9.66 -29.41
CA ASN A 41 3.37 8.85 -30.37
C ASN A 41 1.98 9.46 -30.59
N LEU A 42 1.34 9.92 -29.50
CA LEU A 42 0.05 10.57 -29.55
C LEU A 42 0.09 11.87 -30.36
N SER A 43 1.15 12.68 -30.23
CA SER A 43 1.29 13.92 -30.99
C SER A 43 1.40 13.68 -32.50
N ASN A 44 2.01 12.57 -32.93
CA ASN A 44 2.06 12.18 -34.34
C ASN A 44 0.66 11.97 -34.94
N PHE A 45 -0.27 11.39 -34.18
CA PHE A 45 -1.67 11.28 -34.63
C PHE A 45 -2.32 12.66 -34.83
N GLY A 46 -1.99 13.63 -33.98
CA GLY A 46 -2.45 15.00 -34.12
C GLY A 46 -1.95 15.71 -35.39
N LEU A 47 -0.91 15.18 -36.06
CA LEU A 47 -0.38 15.74 -37.31
C LEU A 47 -1.07 15.18 -38.57
N VAL A 48 -1.92 14.17 -38.44
CA VAL A 48 -2.58 13.50 -39.59
C VAL A 48 -3.53 14.46 -40.31
N CYS A 49 -4.47 15.06 -39.57
CA CYS A 49 -5.35 16.10 -40.10
C CYS A 49 -5.97 16.93 -38.97
N LYS A 50 -6.70 17.99 -39.32
CA LYS A 50 -7.36 18.90 -38.36
C LYS A 50 -8.27 18.17 -37.38
N TYR A 51 -9.06 17.20 -37.86
CA TYR A 51 -9.97 16.41 -37.03
C TYR A 51 -9.22 15.62 -35.95
N TRP A 52 -8.18 14.88 -36.35
CA TRP A 52 -7.33 14.14 -35.41
C TRP A 52 -6.65 15.08 -34.41
N ALA A 53 -6.18 16.24 -34.85
CA ALA A 53 -5.61 17.25 -33.95
C ALA A 53 -6.62 17.70 -32.88
N GLU A 54 -7.88 17.94 -33.26
CA GLU A 54 -8.93 18.37 -32.33
C GLU A 54 -9.30 17.29 -31.32
N VAL A 55 -9.35 16.01 -31.73
CA VAL A 55 -9.65 14.88 -30.85
C VAL A 55 -8.48 14.58 -29.90
N VAL A 56 -7.25 14.65 -30.40
CA VAL A 56 -6.06 14.26 -29.65
C VAL A 56 -5.60 15.34 -28.65
N ARG A 57 -5.76 16.63 -28.98
CA ARG A 57 -5.31 17.75 -28.11
C ARG A 57 -5.81 17.63 -26.66
N PRO A 58 -7.12 17.44 -26.36
CA PRO A 58 -7.58 17.29 -24.99
C PRO A 58 -6.89 16.17 -24.20
N ILE A 59 -6.48 15.10 -24.89
CA ILE A 59 -5.79 13.96 -24.28
C ILE A 59 -4.32 14.32 -24.01
N LEU A 60 -3.63 14.92 -24.98
CA LEU A 60 -2.24 15.38 -24.83
C LEU A 60 -2.07 16.40 -23.70
N PHE A 61 -2.98 17.38 -23.63
CA PHE A 61 -2.96 18.44 -22.62
C PHE A 61 -3.69 18.05 -21.32
N GLY A 62 -4.24 16.83 -21.26
CA GLY A 62 -4.99 16.32 -20.10
C GLY A 62 -4.19 16.30 -18.81
N SER A 63 -2.91 15.91 -18.92
CA SER A 63 -1.94 15.92 -17.83
C SER A 63 -0.66 16.56 -18.32
N LEU A 64 -0.13 17.55 -17.61
CA LEU A 64 1.08 18.29 -17.96
C LEU A 64 2.16 18.04 -16.91
N THR A 65 3.38 17.74 -17.36
CA THR A 65 4.56 17.63 -16.49
C THR A 65 5.44 18.84 -16.77
N LEU A 66 5.73 19.64 -15.75
CA LEU A 66 6.50 20.87 -15.85
C LEU A 66 7.76 20.73 -14.99
N SER A 67 8.94 20.88 -15.60
CA SER A 67 10.22 20.55 -14.96
C SER A 67 10.91 21.75 -14.32
N GLY A 68 10.29 22.94 -14.34
CA GLY A 68 10.89 24.14 -13.76
C GLY A 68 10.02 25.39 -13.83
N GLY A 69 10.62 26.51 -13.41
CA GLY A 69 9.92 27.81 -13.34
C GLY A 69 9.55 28.39 -14.71
N GLN A 70 10.37 28.11 -15.75
CA GLN A 70 10.12 28.57 -17.11
C GLN A 70 8.93 27.88 -17.76
N ASP A 71 8.75 26.57 -17.54
CA ASP A 71 7.60 25.82 -18.04
C ASP A 71 6.29 26.34 -17.42
N LEU A 72 6.31 26.62 -16.11
CA LEU A 72 5.20 27.25 -15.42
C LEU A 72 4.88 28.65 -15.96
N LEU A 73 5.91 29.46 -16.24
CA LEU A 73 5.74 30.77 -16.85
C LEU A 73 5.18 30.67 -18.28
N PHE A 74 5.64 29.70 -19.06
CA PHE A 74 5.15 29.44 -20.41
C PHE A 74 3.67 29.03 -20.39
N LEU A 75 3.30 28.08 -19.52
CA LEU A 75 1.90 27.69 -19.34
C LEU A 75 1.06 28.88 -18.87
N LYS A 76 1.56 29.68 -17.94
CA LYS A 76 0.90 30.92 -17.51
C LYS A 76 0.62 31.85 -18.69
N LYS A 77 1.60 32.12 -19.56
CA LYS A 77 1.40 32.96 -20.77
C LYS A 77 0.35 32.38 -21.71
N ILE A 78 0.26 31.06 -21.84
CA ILE A 78 -0.80 30.40 -22.63
C ILE A 78 -2.17 30.65 -22.01
N VAL A 79 -2.31 30.45 -20.69
CA VAL A 79 -3.58 30.62 -19.99
C VAL A 79 -4.01 32.10 -19.93
N GLU A 80 -3.05 33.03 -19.87
CA GLU A 80 -3.29 34.48 -19.94
C GLU A 80 -3.70 34.96 -21.34
N ALA A 81 -3.48 34.16 -22.38
CA ALA A 81 -3.79 34.57 -23.74
C ALA A 81 -5.31 34.76 -23.92
N PRO A 82 -5.78 35.85 -24.57
CA PRO A 82 -7.21 36.11 -24.75
C PRO A 82 -7.96 35.00 -25.51
N GLN A 83 -7.25 34.20 -26.32
CA GLN A 83 -7.84 33.10 -27.08
C GLN A 83 -7.97 31.80 -26.26
N PHE A 84 -7.35 31.70 -25.09
CA PHE A 84 -7.34 30.48 -24.29
C PHE A 84 -8.75 30.00 -23.92
N PRO A 85 -9.70 30.85 -23.46
CA PRO A 85 -11.05 30.41 -23.15
C PRO A 85 -11.82 29.83 -24.35
N ALA A 86 -11.48 30.26 -25.57
CA ALA A 86 -12.08 29.74 -26.80
C ALA A 86 -11.29 28.56 -27.41
N SER A 87 -10.16 28.18 -26.81
CA SER A 87 -9.32 27.10 -27.30
C SER A 87 -9.92 25.72 -26.98
N SER A 88 -9.56 24.70 -27.76
CA SER A 88 -9.94 23.30 -27.49
C SER A 88 -9.30 22.71 -26.22
N ILE A 89 -8.43 23.46 -25.55
CA ILE A 89 -7.67 23.03 -24.36
C ILE A 89 -8.32 23.58 -23.08
N TYR A 90 -9.18 24.62 -23.18
CA TYR A 90 -9.86 25.19 -22.03
C TYR A 90 -10.68 24.13 -21.28
N GLY A 91 -10.46 24.03 -19.96
CA GLY A 91 -11.11 23.03 -19.12
C GLY A 91 -10.69 21.58 -19.40
N LYS A 92 -9.71 21.33 -20.30
CA LYS A 92 -9.18 20.00 -20.60
C LYS A 92 -7.88 19.69 -19.88
N ILE A 93 -7.25 20.66 -19.21
CA ILE A 93 -6.09 20.43 -18.35
C ILE A 93 -6.61 19.93 -17.00
N HIS A 94 -6.52 18.63 -16.77
CA HIS A 94 -7.03 17.99 -15.55
C HIS A 94 -5.94 17.89 -14.48
N THR A 95 -4.69 17.69 -14.88
CA THR A 95 -3.56 17.52 -13.96
C THR A 95 -2.36 18.34 -14.40
N ILE A 96 -1.69 19.00 -13.45
CA ILE A 96 -0.39 19.63 -13.63
C ILE A 96 0.54 19.06 -12.57
N SER A 97 1.55 18.31 -13.00
CA SER A 97 2.62 17.77 -12.17
C SER A 97 3.86 18.65 -12.31
N VAL A 98 4.25 19.33 -11.23
CA VAL A 98 5.43 20.19 -11.18
C VAL A 98 6.56 19.43 -10.52
N ARG A 99 7.65 19.22 -11.26
CA ARG A 99 8.90 18.68 -10.71
C ARG A 99 9.88 19.83 -10.52
N LYS A 100 10.37 20.01 -9.31
CA LYS A 100 11.26 21.13 -8.99
C LYS A 100 12.48 20.67 -8.20
N ASP A 101 13.65 21.09 -8.68
CA ASP A 101 14.89 20.97 -7.93
C ASP A 101 14.98 22.11 -6.89
N ILE A 102 15.36 21.76 -5.66
CA ILE A 102 15.52 22.70 -4.55
C ILE A 102 16.58 23.78 -4.80
N VAL A 103 17.56 23.52 -5.67
CA VAL A 103 18.68 24.45 -5.96
C VAL A 103 18.22 25.66 -6.76
N GLU A 104 17.13 25.53 -7.52
CA GLU A 104 16.66 26.58 -8.42
C GLU A 104 15.81 27.64 -7.68
N SER A 105 16.37 28.83 -7.44
CA SER A 105 15.77 29.92 -6.65
C SER A 105 14.64 30.71 -7.34
N ASP A 106 14.04 30.17 -8.40
CA ASP A 106 13.02 30.90 -9.17
C ASP A 106 11.72 31.14 -8.40
N SER A 107 10.99 32.19 -8.75
CA SER A 107 9.66 32.54 -8.19
C SER A 107 8.51 31.62 -8.67
N TRP A 108 8.80 30.33 -8.86
CA TRP A 108 7.89 29.35 -9.48
C TRP A 108 6.57 29.17 -8.71
N LEU A 109 6.60 29.26 -7.37
CA LEU A 109 5.39 29.17 -6.56
C LEU A 109 4.39 30.29 -6.85
N GLY A 110 4.86 31.49 -7.23
CA GLY A 110 3.99 32.59 -7.64
C GLY A 110 3.23 32.27 -8.93
N HIS A 111 3.90 31.63 -9.89
CA HIS A 111 3.27 31.15 -11.12
C HIS A 111 2.29 30.01 -10.83
N LEU A 112 2.67 29.07 -9.96
CA LEU A 112 1.80 27.97 -9.57
C LEU A 112 0.53 28.45 -8.87
N ASN A 113 0.67 29.41 -7.95
CA ASN A 113 -0.46 30.05 -7.29
C ASN A 113 -1.41 30.68 -8.32
N TRP A 114 -0.87 31.47 -9.25
CA TRP A 114 -1.65 32.10 -10.31
C TRP A 114 -2.41 31.07 -11.15
N LEU A 115 -1.74 29.99 -11.57
CA LEU A 115 -2.36 28.90 -12.33
C LEU A 115 -3.47 28.23 -11.53
N SER A 116 -3.27 28.00 -10.24
CA SER A 116 -4.25 27.36 -9.36
C SER A 116 -5.56 28.15 -9.22
N VAL A 117 -5.50 29.48 -9.37
CA VAL A 117 -6.67 30.37 -9.37
C VAL A 117 -7.37 30.37 -10.73
N HIS A 118 -6.63 30.35 -11.84
CA HIS A 118 -7.18 30.45 -13.20
C HIS A 118 -7.59 29.10 -13.80
N LEU A 119 -7.15 28.00 -13.18
CA LEU A 119 -7.48 26.62 -13.54
C LEU A 119 -8.13 25.90 -12.34
N PRO A 120 -9.33 26.33 -11.89
CA PRO A 120 -9.90 25.94 -10.61
C PRO A 120 -10.29 24.46 -10.53
N THR A 121 -10.47 23.76 -11.65
CA THR A 121 -10.80 22.34 -11.72
C THR A 121 -9.57 21.44 -11.85
N THR A 122 -8.39 22.01 -12.09
CA THR A 122 -7.15 21.26 -12.30
C THR A 122 -6.59 20.77 -10.96
N HIS A 123 -6.14 19.52 -10.96
CA HIS A 123 -5.33 18.92 -9.91
C HIS A 123 -3.88 19.36 -10.08
N ILE A 124 -3.28 19.87 -9.00
CA ILE A 124 -1.89 20.30 -9.02
C ILE A 124 -1.09 19.40 -8.08
N ASP A 125 -0.15 18.67 -8.65
CA ASP A 125 0.77 17.80 -7.93
C ASP A 125 2.16 18.43 -8.00
N CYS A 126 2.88 18.46 -6.88
CA CYS A 126 4.21 19.03 -6.82
C CYS A 126 5.19 18.02 -6.24
N MET A 127 6.30 17.80 -6.91
CA MET A 127 7.42 17.00 -6.45
C MET A 127 8.64 17.92 -6.29
N ILE A 128 9.14 18.04 -5.07
CA ILE A 128 10.36 18.78 -4.74
C ILE A 128 11.45 17.75 -4.50
N ILE A 129 12.56 17.88 -5.22
CA ILE A 129 13.67 16.94 -5.19
C ILE A 129 14.95 17.70 -4.83
N ASP A 130 15.76 17.13 -3.96
CA ASP A 130 17.17 17.51 -3.82
C ASP A 130 18.05 16.55 -4.63
N THR A 131 18.53 16.99 -5.79
CA THR A 131 19.41 16.16 -6.63
C THR A 131 20.88 16.22 -6.20
N ALA A 132 21.25 17.17 -5.34
CA ALA A 132 22.64 17.36 -4.93
C ALA A 132 23.18 16.15 -4.14
N MET A 133 22.30 15.42 -3.44
CA MET A 133 22.63 14.21 -2.69
C MET A 133 23.16 13.05 -3.55
N LYS A 134 22.84 13.00 -4.86
CA LYS A 134 23.30 11.89 -5.72
C LYS A 134 24.77 11.99 -6.13
N GLY A 135 25.43 13.14 -5.93
CA GLY A 135 26.75 13.40 -6.52
C GLY A 135 27.91 13.66 -5.56
N SER A 136 27.67 14.00 -4.29
CA SER A 136 28.78 14.41 -3.41
C SER A 136 28.41 14.34 -1.93
N LEU A 137 29.09 13.48 -1.17
CA LEU A 137 29.03 13.38 0.30
C LEU A 137 29.69 14.59 1.01
N VAL A 138 30.05 15.66 0.30
CA VAL A 138 30.74 16.80 0.90
C VAL A 138 29.74 17.58 1.76
N ALA A 139 29.91 17.43 3.08
CA ALA A 139 29.07 17.91 4.19
C ALA A 139 28.93 19.44 4.34
N GLY A 140 29.01 20.21 3.26
CA GLY A 140 29.04 21.67 3.29
C GLY A 140 27.72 22.31 2.90
N SER A 141 26.90 22.69 3.88
CA SER A 141 25.69 23.53 3.75
C SER A 141 24.38 22.79 3.39
N HIS A 142 23.86 22.03 4.36
CA HIS A 142 22.45 21.64 4.36
C HIS A 142 21.58 22.90 4.52
N ARG A 143 21.09 23.45 3.41
CA ARG A 143 20.03 24.46 3.46
C ARG A 143 18.76 23.76 3.93
N SER A 144 18.21 24.17 5.07
CA SER A 144 16.89 23.71 5.52
C SER A 144 15.89 23.83 4.37
N ALA A 145 15.13 22.77 4.10
CA ALA A 145 14.14 22.71 3.02
C ALA A 145 13.16 23.90 3.06
N LEU A 146 12.86 24.41 4.26
CA LEU A 146 12.02 25.58 4.47
C LEU A 146 12.61 26.89 3.93
N ARG A 147 13.93 27.00 3.83
CA ARG A 147 14.58 28.20 3.26
C ARG A 147 14.55 28.22 1.75
N ALA A 148 14.45 27.06 1.12
CA ALA A 148 14.38 26.96 -0.34
C ALA A 148 12.97 27.23 -0.88
N LEU A 149 11.95 27.07 -0.03
CA LEU A 149 10.57 27.34 -0.40
C LEU A 149 10.23 28.79 -0.05
N PRO A 150 9.79 29.61 -1.03
CA PRO A 150 9.28 30.94 -0.77
C PRO A 150 8.26 30.92 0.37
N SER A 151 8.43 31.82 1.34
CA SER A 151 7.48 32.02 2.42
C SER A 151 6.18 32.58 1.83
N LEU A 152 5.24 31.72 1.48
CA LEU A 152 3.93 32.15 1.02
C LEU A 152 2.98 32.31 2.19
N PRO A 153 2.09 33.32 2.14
CA PRO A 153 0.98 33.37 3.07
C PRO A 153 0.20 32.04 3.00
N PRO A 154 -0.16 31.43 4.14
CA PRO A 154 -0.90 30.17 4.15
C PRO A 154 -2.20 30.25 3.34
N GLY A 155 -2.53 29.19 2.61
CA GLY A 155 -3.87 29.00 2.02
C GLY A 155 -4.09 29.56 0.62
N TYR A 156 -3.10 30.20 0.01
CA TYR A 156 -3.27 30.75 -1.34
C TYR A 156 -3.10 29.70 -2.44
N ILE A 157 -2.16 28.76 -2.27
CA ILE A 157 -1.91 27.73 -3.28
C ILE A 157 -2.87 26.56 -3.09
N LYS A 158 -3.65 26.29 -4.14
CA LYS A 158 -4.36 25.01 -4.27
C LYS A 158 -3.38 23.96 -4.80
N LEU A 159 -2.76 23.24 -3.87
CA LEU A 159 -1.96 22.05 -4.15
C LEU A 159 -2.76 20.83 -3.70
N ASN A 160 -2.84 19.79 -4.54
CA ASN A 160 -3.55 18.55 -4.25
C ASN A 160 -2.61 17.48 -3.70
N SER A 161 -1.42 17.34 -4.30
CA SER A 161 -0.40 16.38 -3.88
C SER A 161 0.97 17.05 -3.72
N LEU A 162 1.73 16.66 -2.69
CA LEU A 162 3.10 17.11 -2.45
C LEU A 162 4.02 15.93 -2.16
N THR A 163 5.00 15.70 -3.04
CA THR A 163 6.08 14.73 -2.83
C THR A 163 7.37 15.46 -2.52
N LEU A 164 8.04 15.07 -1.45
CA LEU A 164 9.29 15.63 -0.96
C LEU A 164 10.34 14.53 -1.01
N HIS A 165 11.36 14.67 -1.86
CA HIS A 165 12.32 13.61 -2.13
C HIS A 165 13.75 14.03 -1.79
N GLY A 166 14.45 13.24 -0.97
CA GLY A 166 15.87 13.46 -0.63
C GLY A 166 16.13 14.68 0.26
N LEU A 167 15.08 15.26 0.88
CA LEU A 167 15.20 16.49 1.65
C LEU A 167 15.73 16.22 3.06
N VAL A 168 16.46 17.20 3.61
CA VAL A 168 16.93 17.16 5.00
C VAL A 168 16.24 18.24 5.83
N PHE A 169 15.53 17.83 6.87
CA PHE A 169 14.88 18.70 7.83
C PHE A 169 15.71 18.85 9.10
N GLY A 170 15.64 20.02 9.73
CA GLY A 170 16.28 20.25 11.02
C GLY A 170 15.65 19.40 12.13
N ASN A 171 14.33 19.23 12.12
CA ASN A 171 13.57 18.44 13.08
C ASN A 171 12.20 18.04 12.51
N MET A 172 11.48 17.16 13.22
CA MET A 172 10.15 16.68 12.80
C MET A 172 9.06 17.75 12.71
N ALA A 173 9.25 18.93 13.32
CA ALA A 173 8.25 19.99 13.27
C ALA A 173 8.33 20.81 11.96
N GLU A 174 9.47 20.78 11.26
CA GLU A 174 9.64 21.51 10.00
C GLU A 174 8.70 21.03 8.88
N PRO A 175 8.54 19.72 8.61
CA PRO A 175 7.52 19.22 7.69
C PRO A 175 6.12 19.72 8.00
N ILE A 176 5.70 19.65 9.27
CA ILE A 176 4.36 20.10 9.67
C ILE A 176 4.18 21.59 9.37
N ARG A 177 5.19 22.41 9.67
CA ARG A 177 5.17 23.84 9.34
C ARG A 177 5.08 24.08 7.84
N LEU A 178 5.78 23.29 7.04
CA LEU A 178 5.71 23.36 5.59
C LEU A 178 4.30 23.03 5.08
N LEU A 179 3.74 21.90 5.50
CA LEU A 179 2.44 21.43 5.03
C LEU A 179 1.30 22.36 5.42
N ARG A 180 1.41 23.05 6.57
CA ARG A 180 0.44 24.07 7.00
C ARG A 180 0.27 25.23 6.03
N SER A 181 1.25 25.49 5.15
CA SER A 181 1.10 26.51 4.11
C SER A 181 0.14 26.08 2.99
N PHE A 182 -0.21 24.79 2.88
CA PHE A 182 -1.03 24.20 1.82
C PHE A 182 -2.38 23.68 2.33
N LEU A 183 -3.36 24.58 2.55
CA LEU A 183 -4.68 24.25 3.12
C LEU A 183 -5.58 23.32 2.26
N ARG A 184 -5.18 23.01 1.03
CA ARG A 184 -5.95 22.12 0.13
C ARG A 184 -5.23 20.82 -0.18
N LEU A 185 -4.09 20.59 0.48
CA LEU A 185 -3.31 19.39 0.29
C LEU A 185 -4.13 18.16 0.71
N GLN A 186 -4.25 17.22 -0.20
CA GLN A 186 -4.95 15.95 0.02
C GLN A 186 -3.95 14.81 0.24
N TYR A 187 -2.82 14.86 -0.47
CA TYR A 187 -1.82 13.81 -0.45
C TYR A 187 -0.45 14.42 -0.16
N CYS A 188 0.32 13.81 0.73
CA CYS A 188 1.74 14.11 0.85
C CYS A 188 2.59 12.83 0.92
N SER A 189 3.78 12.89 0.34
CA SER A 189 4.73 11.79 0.34
C SER A 189 6.11 12.32 0.68
N PHE A 190 6.80 11.68 1.60
CA PHE A 190 8.16 11.96 2.00
C PHE A 190 9.01 10.77 1.59
N ASN A 191 9.93 10.94 0.66
CA ASN A 191 10.72 9.84 0.09
C ASN A 191 12.20 10.12 0.36
N ASP A 192 12.91 9.20 1.03
CA ASP A 192 14.32 9.38 1.44
C ASP A 192 14.54 10.72 2.17
N VAL A 193 13.63 11.04 3.10
CA VAL A 193 13.72 12.28 3.89
C VAL A 193 14.50 12.01 5.17
N ARG A 194 15.41 12.92 5.52
CA ARG A 194 16.27 12.81 6.70
C ARG A 194 15.99 13.92 7.70
N PHE A 195 16.23 13.62 8.97
CA PHE A 195 16.03 14.55 10.08
C PHE A 195 17.32 14.68 10.89
N MET A 196 17.84 15.90 11.03
CA MET A 196 19.04 16.15 11.83
C MET A 196 18.80 15.93 13.32
N ASP A 197 17.60 16.28 13.80
CA ASP A 197 17.12 16.00 15.15
C ASP A 197 15.81 15.19 15.06
N PRO A 198 15.88 13.85 15.20
CA PRO A 198 14.71 12.99 15.16
C PRO A 198 13.96 12.96 16.52
N ALA A 199 14.24 13.89 17.44
CA ALA A 199 13.52 13.95 18.71
C ALA A 199 11.99 14.02 18.49
N PRO A 200 11.22 13.25 19.28
CA PRO A 200 9.78 13.18 19.11
C PRO A 200 9.13 14.56 19.25
N LEU A 201 8.14 14.80 18.40
CA LEU A 201 7.36 16.03 18.39
C LEU A 201 6.74 16.28 19.76
N ARG A 202 7.25 17.29 20.48
CA ARG A 202 6.53 17.80 21.65
C ARG A 202 5.28 18.52 21.15
N PRO A 203 4.07 18.14 21.59
CA PRO A 203 2.84 18.81 21.19
C PRO A 203 2.91 20.27 21.61
N SER A 204 3.19 21.15 20.65
CA SER A 204 3.20 22.57 20.89
C SER A 204 1.76 23.04 21.03
N ARG A 205 1.36 23.40 22.25
CA ARG A 205 0.01 23.92 22.58
C ARG A 205 -0.39 25.16 21.76
N ASN A 206 0.55 25.82 21.10
CA ASN A 206 0.37 27.14 20.51
C ASN A 206 0.03 27.15 19.01
N VAL A 207 -0.26 26.00 18.38
CA VAL A 207 -0.56 25.97 16.94
C VAL A 207 -1.96 25.45 16.64
N ILE A 208 -2.95 26.17 17.14
CA ILE A 208 -4.36 25.93 16.84
C ILE A 208 -4.95 27.26 16.36
N ARG A 209 -5.07 27.42 15.03
CA ARG A 209 -6.08 28.24 14.33
C ARG A 209 -5.71 28.36 12.85
N GLN A 210 -6.22 27.43 12.05
CA GLN A 210 -7.04 27.71 10.86
C GLN A 210 -7.28 26.38 10.13
N GLY A 211 -8.54 25.93 10.20
CA GLY A 211 -8.99 24.70 9.59
C GLY A 211 -9.19 24.86 8.10
N SER A 212 -8.50 24.01 7.35
CA SER A 212 -9.09 23.06 6.41
C SER A 212 -7.98 22.08 6.13
N SER A 213 -7.89 20.98 6.89
CA SER A 213 -7.07 19.85 6.45
C SER A 213 -8.00 18.91 5.70
N LEU A 214 -7.99 19.02 4.37
CA LEU A 214 -8.52 17.99 3.46
C LEU A 214 -7.50 16.87 3.27
N MET A 215 -6.42 16.83 4.07
CA MET A 215 -5.38 15.85 3.88
C MET A 215 -5.94 14.47 4.18
N VAL A 216 -5.98 13.68 3.13
CA VAL A 216 -6.49 12.32 3.13
C VAL A 216 -5.37 11.36 3.42
N THR A 217 -4.15 11.62 2.93
CA THR A 217 -3.06 10.62 3.00
C THR A 217 -1.69 11.26 3.22
N CYS A 218 -0.87 10.65 4.07
CA CYS A 218 0.55 10.96 4.23
C CYS A 218 1.38 9.69 4.16
N ASN A 219 2.33 9.63 3.22
CA ASN A 219 3.25 8.51 3.03
C ASN A 219 4.67 8.91 3.47
N MET A 220 5.33 8.05 4.23
CA MET A 220 6.73 8.21 4.65
C MET A 220 7.54 7.02 4.16
N ILE A 221 8.34 7.20 3.11
CA ILE A 221 9.02 6.17 2.34
C ILE A 221 10.53 6.32 2.46
N ASP A 222 11.24 5.23 2.76
CA ASP A 222 12.71 5.17 2.86
C ASP A 222 13.34 6.19 3.83
N CYS A 223 12.62 6.59 4.87
CA CYS A 223 13.10 7.54 5.90
C CYS A 223 13.97 6.84 6.97
N ILE A 224 15.01 6.12 6.54
CA ILE A 224 15.78 5.14 7.33
C ILE A 224 16.41 5.67 8.63
N THR A 225 16.64 6.99 8.75
CA THR A 225 17.29 7.57 9.93
C THR A 225 16.34 7.76 11.11
N VAL A 226 15.05 7.48 10.94
CA VAL A 226 14.02 7.77 11.94
C VAL A 226 13.31 6.50 12.38
N PRO A 227 13.12 6.29 13.69
CA PRO A 227 12.29 5.20 14.18
C PRO A 227 10.87 5.24 13.62
N ILE A 228 10.31 4.08 13.27
CA ILE A 228 8.98 3.93 12.66
C ILE A 228 7.88 4.61 13.48
N TYR A 229 7.93 4.51 14.81
CA TYR A 229 6.93 5.13 15.68
C TYR A 229 6.92 6.64 15.53
N ALA A 230 8.09 7.25 15.33
CA ALA A 230 8.22 8.68 15.19
C ALA A 230 7.77 9.13 13.79
N LEU A 231 8.02 8.34 12.74
CA LEU A 231 7.45 8.56 11.40
C LEU A 231 5.93 8.40 11.38
N SER A 232 5.41 7.37 12.04
CA SER A 232 3.96 7.11 12.15
C SER A 232 3.27 8.21 12.95
N THR A 233 3.90 8.67 14.04
CA THR A 233 3.45 9.82 14.82
C THR A 233 3.48 11.11 13.99
N LEU A 234 4.53 11.33 13.20
CA LEU A 234 4.63 12.47 12.31
C LEU A 234 3.53 12.42 11.24
N ALA A 235 3.33 11.29 10.56
CA ALA A 235 2.27 11.10 9.58
C ALA A 235 0.88 11.30 10.19
N CYS A 236 0.61 10.75 11.38
CA CYS A 236 -0.65 10.96 12.10
C CYS A 236 -0.86 12.44 12.45
N ASN A 237 0.19 13.14 12.89
CA ASN A 237 0.11 14.58 13.19
C ASN A 237 -0.08 15.45 11.93
N ILE A 238 0.43 14.96 10.80
CA ILE A 238 0.26 15.59 9.50
C ILE A 238 -1.21 15.45 9.07
N VAL A 239 -1.72 14.22 8.94
CA VAL A 239 -3.10 13.98 8.44
C VAL A 239 -4.15 14.42 9.45
N GLY A 240 -3.84 14.32 10.75
CA GLY A 240 -4.69 14.76 11.85
C GLY A 240 -5.20 16.19 11.67
N SER A 241 -6.52 16.37 11.68
CA SER A 241 -7.12 17.69 11.55
C SER A 241 -6.72 18.58 12.73
N PRO A 242 -6.25 19.83 12.49
CA PRO A 242 -5.90 20.77 13.57
C PRO A 242 -7.08 21.18 14.46
N MET A 243 -8.32 20.80 14.09
CA MET A 243 -9.52 21.01 14.91
C MET A 243 -9.84 19.84 15.86
N ARG A 244 -9.28 18.65 15.63
CA ARG A 244 -9.41 17.54 16.58
C ARG A 244 -8.11 17.47 17.38
N SER A 245 -8.19 17.01 18.64
CA SER A 245 -6.98 16.73 19.41
C SER A 245 -6.05 15.90 18.52
N PRO A 246 -4.74 16.22 18.43
CA PRO A 246 -3.79 15.34 17.75
C PRO A 246 -4.05 13.91 18.21
N ILE A 247 -3.93 12.94 17.29
CA ILE A 247 -4.04 11.51 17.59
C ILE A 247 -2.88 11.17 18.52
N ASN A 248 -3.04 11.52 19.79
CA ASN A 248 -2.10 11.29 20.86
C ASN A 248 -2.41 9.90 21.41
N LEU A 249 -2.18 8.89 20.57
CA LEU A 249 -1.85 7.58 21.10
C LEU A 249 -0.64 7.76 22.02
N SER A 250 -0.64 7.12 23.19
CA SER A 250 0.53 7.17 24.06
C SER A 250 1.74 6.62 23.30
N ALA A 251 2.91 7.20 23.55
CA ALA A 251 4.17 6.67 23.02
C ALA A 251 4.27 5.18 23.35
N ASP A 252 3.90 4.79 24.58
CA ASP A 252 3.87 3.40 25.03
C ASP A 252 2.97 2.49 24.18
N ALA A 253 1.80 2.96 23.71
CA ALA A 253 0.91 2.15 22.89
C ALA A 253 1.46 1.93 21.47
N TRP A 254 2.06 2.98 20.90
CA TRP A 254 2.78 2.89 19.64
C TRP A 254 4.01 1.99 19.78
N ASP A 255 4.83 2.24 20.80
CA ASP A 255 6.08 1.52 21.03
C ASP A 255 5.83 0.05 21.31
N ALA A 256 4.83 -0.31 22.13
CA ALA A 256 4.47 -1.70 22.37
C ALA A 256 4.03 -2.40 21.07
N THR A 257 3.09 -1.79 20.32
CA THR A 257 2.56 -2.39 19.08
C THR A 257 3.64 -2.50 18.00
N LEU A 258 4.42 -1.43 17.78
CA LEU A 258 5.47 -1.39 16.77
C LEU A 258 6.68 -2.21 17.15
N SER A 259 7.06 -2.27 18.42
CA SER A 259 8.14 -3.15 18.87
C SER A 259 7.75 -4.61 18.72
N ALA A 260 6.49 -4.95 18.98
CA ALA A 260 6.00 -6.31 18.80
C ALA A 260 5.87 -6.67 17.31
N LEU A 261 5.37 -5.75 16.46
CA LEU A 261 5.38 -5.91 15.00
C LEU A 261 6.80 -6.01 14.42
N SER A 262 7.74 -5.20 14.93
CA SER A 262 9.14 -5.27 14.49
C SER A 262 9.78 -6.57 14.97
N SER A 263 9.49 -7.01 16.19
CA SER A 263 9.95 -8.31 16.73
C SER A 263 9.41 -9.50 15.96
N LEU A 264 8.22 -9.40 15.37
CA LEU A 264 7.67 -10.42 14.47
C LEU A 264 8.57 -10.66 13.25
N LEU A 265 9.39 -9.66 12.89
CA LEU A 265 10.17 -9.59 11.65
C LEU A 265 11.69 -9.36 11.83
N GLN A 266 12.21 -9.40 13.06
CA GLN A 266 13.57 -8.94 13.40
C GLN A 266 14.68 -9.56 12.54
N ASP A 267 14.49 -10.76 12.00
CA ASP A 267 15.48 -11.46 11.17
C ASP A 267 15.15 -11.47 9.66
N THR A 268 13.98 -10.98 9.26
CA THR A 268 13.48 -11.09 7.87
C THR A 268 13.34 -9.74 7.17
N VAL A 269 13.12 -8.64 7.88
CA VAL A 269 12.91 -7.34 7.22
C VAL A 269 14.01 -6.37 7.61
N ARG A 270 14.82 -6.00 6.61
CA ARG A 270 15.93 -5.05 6.79
C ARG A 270 15.48 -3.60 6.82
N ASP A 271 14.37 -3.28 6.17
CA ASP A 271 13.96 -1.90 5.93
C ASP A 271 12.44 -1.71 6.06
N VAL A 272 12.04 -0.54 6.56
CA VAL A 272 10.63 -0.14 6.69
C VAL A 272 10.34 0.87 5.61
N TYR A 273 9.39 0.54 4.73
CA TYR A 273 9.27 1.22 3.45
C TYR A 273 8.14 2.25 3.40
N ALA A 274 7.11 2.14 4.23
CA ALA A 274 6.03 3.12 4.19
C ALA A 274 5.28 3.21 5.52
N ALA A 275 5.07 4.43 6.03
CA ALA A 275 3.97 4.73 6.93
C ALA A 275 2.95 5.60 6.19
N ASN A 276 1.77 5.05 5.97
CA ASN A 276 0.64 5.64 5.25
C ASN A 276 -0.50 5.86 6.22
N VAL A 277 -0.86 7.10 6.50
CA VAL A 277 -2.03 7.39 7.34
C VAL A 277 -3.13 7.94 6.45
N TYR A 278 -4.33 7.38 6.53
CA TYR A 278 -5.51 7.95 5.88
C TYR A 278 -6.76 7.90 6.73
N LYS A 279 -7.72 8.75 6.38
CA LYS A 279 -9.03 8.82 7.02
C LYS A 279 -10.05 8.02 6.22
N ASN A 280 -10.66 7.00 6.84
CA ASN A 280 -11.72 6.19 6.25
C ASN A 280 -13.03 6.38 7.05
N GLY A 281 -13.93 7.22 6.53
CA GLY A 281 -15.13 7.63 7.26
C GLY A 281 -14.76 8.35 8.57
N ASP A 282 -15.24 7.84 9.70
CA ASP A 282 -14.94 8.39 11.03
C ASP A 282 -13.69 7.77 11.68
N ASN A 283 -13.15 6.70 11.08
CA ASN A 283 -11.98 6.01 11.59
C ASN A 283 -10.70 6.49 10.90
N TRP A 284 -9.59 6.35 11.62
CA TRP A 284 -8.26 6.60 11.10
C TRP A 284 -7.56 5.26 10.86
N GLU A 285 -6.96 5.12 9.70
CA GLU A 285 -6.21 3.93 9.32
C GLU A 285 -4.75 4.34 9.12
N ALA A 286 -3.85 3.71 9.87
CA ALA A 286 -2.41 3.87 9.74
C ALA A 286 -1.86 2.57 9.17
N SER A 287 -1.65 2.52 7.85
CA SER A 287 -0.94 1.42 7.20
C SER A 287 0.56 1.58 7.35
N ILE A 288 1.23 0.55 7.85
CA ILE A 288 2.68 0.46 7.95
C ILE A 288 3.12 -0.75 7.13
N VAL A 289 3.83 -0.50 6.04
CA VAL A 289 4.29 -1.56 5.16
C VAL A 289 5.73 -1.92 5.51
N TYR A 290 5.93 -3.15 5.98
CA TYR A 290 7.23 -3.78 6.10
C TYR A 290 7.47 -4.63 4.85
N SER A 291 8.64 -4.57 4.26
CA SER A 291 8.92 -5.42 3.10
C SER A 291 10.40 -5.78 3.12
N GLU A 292 10.79 -6.99 2.73
CA GLU A 292 12.20 -7.25 2.45
C GLU A 292 12.40 -7.01 0.96
N LEU A 293 12.66 -5.77 0.56
CA LEU A 293 12.88 -5.47 -0.86
C LEU A 293 14.34 -5.61 -1.19
N THR A 294 14.74 -6.84 -1.50
CA THR A 294 16.10 -7.06 -1.97
C THR A 294 16.38 -6.39 -3.32
N GLU A 295 15.39 -5.91 -4.09
CA GLU A 295 15.66 -5.26 -5.41
C GLU A 295 14.46 -4.53 -6.08
N LEU A 296 13.58 -3.82 -5.35
CA LEU A 296 12.43 -3.12 -5.96
C LEU A 296 12.73 -1.78 -6.67
N LEU A 297 14.00 -1.45 -6.91
CA LEU A 297 14.33 -0.32 -7.80
C LEU A 297 14.24 -0.68 -9.29
N SER A 298 13.75 -1.88 -9.64
CA SER A 298 13.36 -2.23 -11.01
C SER A 298 11.83 -2.30 -11.12
N ASP A 299 11.26 -1.47 -11.99
CA ASP A 299 9.82 -1.27 -12.25
C ASP A 299 9.06 -2.51 -12.79
N SER A 300 9.60 -3.71 -12.65
CA SER A 300 8.85 -4.95 -12.86
C SER A 300 7.98 -5.22 -11.63
N SER A 301 6.78 -5.76 -11.84
CA SER A 301 5.90 -6.30 -10.79
C SER A 301 6.71 -6.92 -9.66
N PRO A 302 6.32 -6.75 -8.37
CA PRO A 302 7.07 -7.29 -7.23
C PRO A 302 7.50 -8.71 -7.58
N ASN A 303 8.81 -8.90 -7.76
CA ASN A 303 9.34 -10.19 -8.19
C ASN A 303 8.76 -11.25 -7.25
N GLU A 304 8.20 -12.32 -7.83
CA GLU A 304 7.49 -13.40 -7.10
C GLU A 304 8.35 -14.06 -6.00
N ASP A 305 9.63 -13.74 -5.95
CA ASP A 305 10.63 -14.23 -5.01
C ASP A 305 10.76 -13.44 -3.71
N GLY A 306 10.13 -12.27 -3.57
CA GLY A 306 10.25 -11.39 -2.40
C GLY A 306 9.38 -11.80 -1.21
N VAL A 307 9.88 -11.57 0.00
CA VAL A 307 9.08 -11.63 1.24
C VAL A 307 8.54 -10.23 1.54
N SER A 308 7.23 -10.11 1.76
CA SER A 308 6.60 -8.86 2.15
C SER A 308 5.57 -9.07 3.25
N MET A 309 5.53 -8.14 4.21
CA MET A 309 4.53 -8.13 5.28
C MET A 309 3.98 -6.72 5.47
N SER A 310 2.75 -6.46 5.05
CA SER A 310 2.10 -5.19 5.39
C SER A 310 1.32 -5.31 6.67
N ALA A 311 1.46 -4.34 7.57
CA ALA A 311 0.59 -4.14 8.70
C ALA A 311 -0.34 -2.94 8.45
N VAL A 312 -1.59 -3.01 8.86
CA VAL A 312 -2.53 -1.90 8.87
C VAL A 312 -3.07 -1.74 10.27
N ILE A 313 -2.69 -0.66 10.93
CA ILE A 313 -3.09 -0.35 12.30
C ILE A 313 -4.33 0.53 12.22
N TYR A 314 -5.45 0.00 12.70
CA TYR A 314 -6.71 0.72 12.82
C TYR A 314 -6.71 1.49 14.14
N ILE A 315 -6.93 2.80 14.04
CA ILE A 315 -6.97 3.70 15.18
C ILE A 315 -8.40 4.22 15.30
N HIS A 316 -9.06 3.88 16.40
CA HIS A 316 -10.35 4.43 16.73
C HIS A 316 -10.18 5.75 17.47
N CYS A 317 -10.72 6.82 16.88
CA CYS A 317 -10.79 8.15 17.48
C CYS A 317 -12.25 8.47 17.78
N PRO A 318 -12.73 8.11 18.98
CA PRO A 318 -14.13 8.33 19.36
C PRO A 318 -14.53 9.80 19.20
N GLU A 319 -15.67 10.03 18.54
CA GLU A 319 -16.19 11.38 18.32
C GLU A 319 -16.93 11.89 19.56
N GLY A 320 -16.66 13.14 19.93
CA GLY A 320 -17.49 13.88 20.88
C GLY A 320 -17.26 13.46 22.34
N SER A 321 -16.73 14.39 23.13
CA SER A 321 -17.12 14.42 24.53
C SER A 321 -18.39 15.26 24.62
N ASP A 322 -19.42 14.73 25.27
CA ASP A 322 -20.44 15.58 25.87
C ASP A 322 -19.76 16.66 26.70
N ALA A 323 -20.30 17.89 26.65
CA ALA A 323 -19.72 19.06 27.29
C ALA A 323 -19.54 18.84 28.80
N GLY A 324 -18.35 18.39 29.21
CA GLY A 324 -18.03 18.09 30.61
C GLY A 324 -17.04 16.96 30.83
N ASN A 325 -16.94 15.99 29.92
CA ASN A 325 -15.98 14.89 30.06
C ASN A 325 -14.65 15.17 29.32
N PRO A 326 -13.54 14.58 29.74
CA PRO A 326 -12.34 14.56 28.92
C PRO A 326 -12.65 13.77 27.63
N PRO A 327 -12.17 14.22 26.46
CA PRO A 327 -12.33 13.46 25.23
C PRO A 327 -11.72 12.06 25.41
N PRO A 328 -12.44 11.01 25.01
CA PRO A 328 -11.93 9.64 25.09
C PRO A 328 -10.59 9.53 24.35
N VAL A 329 -9.65 8.82 24.98
CA VAL A 329 -8.28 8.66 24.47
C VAL A 329 -8.33 7.79 23.20
N PRO A 330 -7.67 8.18 22.10
CA PRO A 330 -7.53 7.32 20.92
C PRO A 330 -6.97 5.95 21.31
N SER A 331 -7.48 4.90 20.70
CA SER A 331 -7.05 3.52 20.96
C SER A 331 -6.85 2.76 19.65
N ILE A 332 -6.04 1.70 19.70
CA ILE A 332 -5.79 0.82 18.56
C ILE A 332 -6.96 -0.17 18.49
N SER A 333 -7.91 0.08 17.59
CA SER A 333 -9.06 -0.81 17.42
C SER A 333 -8.71 -2.11 16.72
N GLY A 334 -7.57 -2.18 16.05
CA GLY A 334 -7.05 -3.45 15.56
C GLY A 334 -5.78 -3.30 14.75
N VAL A 335 -5.19 -4.43 14.41
CA VAL A 335 -4.07 -4.53 13.48
C VAL A 335 -4.43 -5.58 12.44
N GLN A 336 -4.34 -5.25 11.16
CA GLN A 336 -4.44 -6.21 10.06
C GLN A 336 -3.05 -6.50 9.53
N LEU A 337 -2.72 -7.77 9.33
CA LEU A 337 -1.46 -8.25 8.78
C LEU A 337 -1.73 -8.93 7.46
N SER A 338 -1.01 -8.57 6.41
CA SER A 338 -1.01 -9.31 5.14
C SER A 338 0.40 -9.83 4.90
N PHE A 339 0.51 -11.12 4.58
CA PHE A 339 1.78 -11.79 4.33
C PHE A 339 1.89 -12.22 2.88
N ILE A 340 3.06 -12.02 2.29
CA ILE A 340 3.43 -12.53 0.98
C ILE A 340 4.78 -13.24 1.15
N PHE A 341 4.77 -14.56 1.02
CA PHE A 341 5.98 -15.37 1.05
C PHE A 341 6.29 -15.91 -0.34
N PRO A 342 7.58 -16.12 -0.66
CA PRO A 342 7.99 -16.84 -1.86
C PRO A 342 7.49 -18.29 -1.79
N ASP A 343 7.43 -18.95 -2.94
CA ASP A 343 7.08 -20.36 -3.03
C ASP A 343 8.24 -21.29 -2.61
N GLY A 344 7.89 -22.54 -2.29
CA GLY A 344 8.86 -23.62 -2.05
C GLY A 344 9.64 -23.50 -0.72
N PRO A 345 10.92 -23.94 -0.68
CA PRO A 345 11.67 -24.12 0.57
C PRO A 345 11.97 -22.80 1.30
N LYS A 346 12.05 -21.69 0.57
CA LYS A 346 12.24 -20.35 1.16
C LYS A 346 11.09 -19.99 2.11
N ARG A 347 9.85 -20.36 1.76
CA ARG A 347 8.67 -20.16 2.62
C ARG A 347 8.85 -20.75 4.01
N SER A 348 9.31 -22.00 4.07
CA SER A 348 9.50 -22.70 5.35
C SER A 348 10.57 -22.04 6.20
N ALA A 349 11.65 -21.56 5.60
CA ALA A 349 12.70 -20.83 6.31
C ALA A 349 12.16 -19.52 6.91
N VAL A 350 11.38 -18.75 6.14
CA VAL A 350 10.78 -17.49 6.59
C VAL A 350 9.78 -17.72 7.72
N LEU A 351 8.88 -18.70 7.60
CA LEU A 351 7.92 -19.01 8.66
C LEU A 351 8.59 -19.45 9.97
N LYS A 352 9.71 -20.16 9.88
CA LYS A 352 10.51 -20.54 11.06
C LYS A 352 11.21 -19.36 11.73
N SER A 353 11.47 -18.29 11.00
CA SER A 353 12.01 -17.04 11.57
C SER A 353 10.94 -16.10 12.13
N ILE A 354 9.65 -16.37 11.92
CA ILE A 354 8.59 -15.57 12.54
C ILE A 354 8.58 -15.84 14.04
N SER A 355 8.74 -14.77 14.82
CA SER A 355 8.68 -14.85 16.28
C SER A 355 7.22 -14.92 16.76
N TRP A 356 6.70 -16.14 16.95
CA TRP A 356 5.35 -16.34 17.51
C TRP A 356 5.19 -15.79 18.93
N ALA A 357 6.28 -15.69 19.70
CA ALA A 357 6.28 -15.01 20.99
C ALA A 357 5.98 -13.49 20.85
N ALA A 358 6.50 -12.85 19.78
CA ALA A 358 6.14 -11.46 19.47
C ALA A 358 4.67 -11.34 19.09
N PHE A 359 4.14 -12.31 18.35
CA PHE A 359 2.72 -12.39 18.00
C PHE A 359 1.82 -12.46 19.24
N GLN A 360 2.20 -13.30 20.21
CA GLN A 360 1.51 -13.36 21.51
C GLN A 360 1.57 -12.03 22.27
N THR A 361 2.74 -11.37 22.29
CA THR A 361 2.89 -10.05 22.92
C THR A 361 1.94 -9.00 22.31
N ILE A 362 1.70 -9.05 20.99
CA ILE A 362 0.71 -8.20 20.32
C ILE A 362 -0.70 -8.49 20.85
N LEU A 363 -1.09 -9.76 20.93
CA LEU A 363 -2.43 -10.18 21.39
C LEU A 363 -2.67 -9.86 22.88
N GLU A 364 -1.64 -9.97 23.71
CA GLU A 364 -1.68 -9.62 25.13
C GLU A 364 -1.83 -8.13 25.38
N ALA A 365 -1.46 -7.28 24.41
CA ALA A 365 -1.55 -5.84 24.54
C ALA A 365 -2.99 -5.41 24.93
N PRO A 366 -3.19 -4.77 26.09
CA PRO A 366 -4.53 -4.39 26.55
C PRO A 366 -5.23 -3.40 25.62
N SER A 367 -4.45 -2.61 24.89
CA SER A 367 -4.95 -1.63 23.92
C SER A 367 -5.42 -2.25 22.61
N LEU A 368 -5.02 -3.49 22.30
CA LEU A 368 -5.41 -4.15 21.06
C LEU A 368 -6.74 -4.86 21.23
N GLN A 369 -7.72 -4.52 20.39
CA GLN A 369 -9.02 -5.20 20.37
C GLN A 369 -9.02 -6.43 19.46
N LYS A 370 -8.44 -6.33 18.27
CA LYS A 370 -8.35 -7.44 17.30
C LYS A 370 -7.07 -7.44 16.50
N LEU A 371 -6.62 -8.63 16.11
CA LEU A 371 -5.52 -8.88 15.19
C LEU A 371 -6.09 -9.68 14.02
N VAL A 372 -6.13 -9.09 12.83
CA VAL A 372 -6.69 -9.70 11.62
C VAL A 372 -5.54 -10.14 10.73
N VAL A 373 -5.58 -11.37 10.22
CA VAL A 373 -4.69 -11.82 9.15
C VAL A 373 -5.48 -11.84 7.85
N ASP A 374 -5.07 -10.99 6.91
CA ASP A 374 -5.71 -10.85 5.61
C ASP A 374 -5.39 -12.03 4.69
N CYS A 375 -6.43 -12.60 4.09
CA CYS A 375 -6.38 -13.80 3.28
C CYS A 375 -7.13 -13.54 1.98
N ASP A 376 -6.40 -13.42 0.88
CA ASP A 376 -6.98 -13.39 -0.46
C ASP A 376 -7.12 -14.84 -0.94
N VAL A 377 -8.35 -15.36 -0.96
CA VAL A 377 -8.64 -16.77 -1.28
C VAL A 377 -9.00 -16.95 -2.75
N ASN A 378 -9.15 -15.87 -3.52
CA ASN A 378 -9.62 -15.99 -4.90
C ASN A 378 -8.51 -16.56 -5.81
N PRO A 379 -8.63 -17.81 -6.30
CA PRO A 379 -7.63 -18.40 -7.18
C PRO A 379 -7.58 -17.71 -8.56
N LYS A 380 -8.57 -16.88 -8.89
CA LYS A 380 -8.60 -16.05 -10.10
C LYS A 380 -8.02 -14.66 -9.87
N HIS A 381 -7.72 -14.27 -8.62
CA HIS A 381 -6.99 -13.04 -8.38
C HIS A 381 -5.54 -13.17 -8.85
N LYS A 382 -4.94 -12.02 -9.14
CA LYS A 382 -3.59 -11.87 -9.70
C LYS A 382 -2.47 -12.41 -8.79
N TYR A 383 -2.80 -12.88 -7.58
CA TYR A 383 -1.84 -13.11 -6.48
C TYR A 383 -2.12 -14.41 -5.69
N PRO A 384 -2.04 -15.61 -6.31
CA PRO A 384 -2.31 -16.90 -5.64
C PRO A 384 -1.39 -17.18 -4.44
N HIS A 385 -0.22 -16.53 -4.39
CA HIS A 385 0.72 -16.65 -3.28
C HIS A 385 0.17 -16.13 -1.94
N ARG A 386 -0.82 -15.22 -1.94
CA ARG A 386 -1.43 -14.71 -0.70
C ARG A 386 -2.19 -15.80 0.04
N TYR A 387 -3.04 -16.54 -0.66
CA TYR A 387 -3.75 -17.69 -0.09
C TYR A 387 -2.79 -18.70 0.55
N HIS A 388 -1.76 -19.08 -0.20
CA HIS A 388 -0.75 -20.01 0.28
C HIS A 388 0.04 -19.47 1.47
N SER A 389 0.29 -18.16 1.51
CA SER A 389 0.95 -17.51 2.65
C SER A 389 0.07 -17.59 3.90
N SER A 390 -1.23 -17.30 3.77
CA SER A 390 -2.19 -17.40 4.88
C SER A 390 -2.35 -18.83 5.40
N ILE A 391 -2.41 -19.83 4.51
CA ILE A 391 -2.38 -21.25 4.91
C ILE A 391 -1.13 -21.52 5.74
N ALA A 392 0.03 -21.06 5.29
CA ALA A 392 1.29 -21.38 5.93
C ALA A 392 1.46 -20.67 7.29
N VAL A 393 0.98 -19.42 7.42
CA VAL A 393 0.83 -18.72 8.72
C VAL A 393 -0.05 -19.55 9.65
N LEU A 394 -1.23 -19.96 9.21
CA LEU A 394 -2.17 -20.73 10.03
C LEU A 394 -1.61 -22.11 10.41
N CYS A 395 -0.90 -22.80 9.51
CA CYS A 395 -0.21 -24.05 9.82
C CYS A 395 0.81 -23.86 10.93
N SER A 396 1.64 -22.82 10.81
CA SER A 396 2.67 -22.52 11.78
C SER A 396 2.07 -22.17 13.14
N LEU A 397 0.94 -21.44 13.17
CA LEU A 397 0.18 -21.16 14.40
C LEU A 397 -0.38 -22.44 15.03
N LEU A 398 -1.02 -23.31 14.24
CA LEU A 398 -1.59 -24.58 14.71
C LEU A 398 -0.53 -25.55 15.25
N GLN A 399 0.71 -25.47 14.75
CA GLN A 399 1.84 -26.28 15.21
C GLN A 399 2.61 -25.64 16.37
N SER A 400 2.38 -24.36 16.66
CA SER A 400 3.08 -23.65 17.72
C SER A 400 2.65 -24.13 19.11
N GLU A 401 3.61 -24.15 20.03
CA GLU A 401 3.35 -24.41 21.46
C GLU A 401 2.41 -23.35 22.09
N PHE A 402 2.33 -22.16 21.48
CA PHE A 402 1.51 -21.04 21.93
C PHE A 402 0.06 -21.07 21.40
N SER A 403 -0.32 -22.08 20.61
CA SER A 403 -1.62 -22.13 19.94
C SER A 403 -2.80 -21.94 20.90
N ALA A 404 -2.84 -22.66 22.02
CA ALA A 404 -3.92 -22.57 22.99
C ALA A 404 -4.05 -21.17 23.63
N GLU A 405 -2.91 -20.51 23.91
CA GLU A 405 -2.87 -19.17 24.50
C GLU A 405 -3.28 -18.12 23.48
N VAL A 406 -2.67 -18.15 22.29
CA VAL A 406 -2.95 -17.25 21.16
C VAL A 406 -4.43 -17.25 20.80
N PHE A 407 -5.05 -18.43 20.65
CA PHE A 407 -6.47 -18.53 20.36
C PHE A 407 -7.35 -18.19 21.58
N GLY A 408 -6.86 -18.48 22.80
CA GLY A 408 -7.54 -18.19 24.07
C GLY A 408 -7.80 -16.70 24.31
N PHE A 409 -7.00 -15.80 23.74
CA PHE A 409 -7.27 -14.36 23.82
C PHE A 409 -8.53 -13.93 23.06
N GLY A 410 -8.99 -14.72 22.08
CA GLY A 410 -10.19 -14.39 21.28
C GLY A 410 -10.07 -13.14 20.42
N LYS A 411 -8.86 -12.60 20.23
CA LYS A 411 -8.60 -11.39 19.43
C LYS A 411 -8.11 -11.68 18.01
N LEU A 412 -7.72 -12.92 17.71
CA LEU A 412 -7.17 -13.30 16.41
C LEU A 412 -8.30 -13.66 15.44
N GLU A 413 -8.25 -13.06 14.26
CA GLU A 413 -9.18 -13.27 13.16
C GLU A 413 -8.42 -13.48 11.84
N PHE A 414 -8.99 -14.24 10.91
CA PHE A 414 -8.54 -14.30 9.52
C PHE A 414 -9.64 -13.74 8.63
N SER A 415 -9.33 -12.68 7.89
CA SER A 415 -10.25 -12.07 6.92
C SER A 415 -10.05 -12.73 5.57
N VAL A 416 -11.04 -13.49 5.12
CA VAL A 416 -11.08 -14.18 3.83
C VAL A 416 -11.92 -13.37 2.85
N ASP A 417 -11.30 -12.78 1.83
CA ASP A 417 -12.03 -12.08 0.76
C ASP A 417 -12.32 -13.04 -0.40
N ASP A 418 -13.61 -13.19 -0.74
CA ASP A 418 -14.09 -13.95 -1.88
C ASP A 418 -14.93 -13.07 -2.80
N ALA A 419 -14.59 -13.08 -4.09
CA ALA A 419 -15.23 -12.22 -5.07
C ALA A 419 -16.74 -12.50 -5.26
N GLN A 420 -17.25 -13.66 -4.86
CA GLN A 420 -18.65 -14.04 -4.98
C GLN A 420 -19.42 -13.89 -3.67
N GLU A 421 -18.80 -14.23 -2.53
CA GLU A 421 -19.45 -14.26 -1.22
C GLU A 421 -19.13 -13.02 -0.36
N GLY A 422 -18.16 -12.22 -0.77
CA GLY A 422 -17.68 -11.05 -0.04
C GLY A 422 -16.65 -11.42 1.02
N GLN A 423 -16.49 -10.54 2.00
CA GLN A 423 -15.54 -10.70 3.09
C GLN A 423 -16.12 -11.60 4.20
N HIS A 424 -15.45 -12.72 4.46
CA HIS A 424 -15.73 -13.65 5.55
C HIS A 424 -14.67 -13.52 6.64
N VAL A 425 -15.06 -13.63 7.91
CA VAL A 425 -14.13 -13.57 9.05
C VAL A 425 -14.13 -14.91 9.77
N VAL A 426 -12.95 -15.52 9.88
CA VAL A 426 -12.70 -16.74 10.66
C VAL A 426 -12.12 -16.32 12.01
N THR A 427 -12.80 -16.63 13.10
CA THR A 427 -12.40 -16.26 14.46
C THR A 427 -11.52 -17.33 15.11
N SER A 428 -10.86 -17.00 16.23
CA SER A 428 -10.21 -18.00 17.10
C SER A 428 -11.13 -19.18 17.45
N ALA A 429 -12.43 -18.93 17.69
CA ALA A 429 -13.38 -19.98 18.03
C ALA A 429 -13.60 -20.96 16.86
N ASP A 430 -13.65 -20.44 15.63
CA ASP A 430 -13.79 -21.27 14.42
C ASP A 430 -12.55 -22.13 14.19
N ILE A 431 -11.36 -21.58 14.44
CA ILE A 431 -10.08 -22.31 14.34
C ILE A 431 -10.02 -23.45 15.37
N LEU A 432 -10.43 -23.18 16.61
CA LEU A 432 -10.47 -24.19 17.68
C LEU A 432 -11.54 -25.26 17.43
N ALA A 433 -12.69 -24.87 16.86
CA ALA A 433 -13.77 -25.78 16.49
C ALA A 433 -13.47 -26.61 15.23
N ALA A 434 -12.44 -26.24 14.46
CA ALA A 434 -12.09 -26.94 13.24
C ALA A 434 -11.72 -28.40 13.52
N PRO A 435 -12.33 -29.37 12.81
CA PRO A 435 -12.13 -30.79 13.06
C PRO A 435 -10.68 -31.21 12.84
N GLN A 436 -10.24 -32.19 13.61
CA GLN A 436 -8.96 -32.88 13.38
C GLN A 436 -9.11 -34.01 12.35
N GLU A 437 -10.33 -34.51 12.16
CA GLU A 437 -10.69 -35.53 11.17
C GLU A 437 -12.03 -35.18 10.54
N LEU A 438 -12.18 -35.41 9.24
CA LEU A 438 -13.45 -35.26 8.54
C LEU A 438 -14.09 -36.62 8.37
N ILE A 439 -15.36 -36.73 8.77
CA ILE A 439 -16.18 -37.90 8.45
C ILE A 439 -16.72 -37.70 7.03
N VAL A 440 -16.23 -38.49 6.07
CA VAL A 440 -16.72 -38.52 4.69
C VAL A 440 -17.18 -39.95 4.40
N ASP A 441 -18.45 -40.12 4.02
CA ASP A 441 -19.07 -41.44 3.79
C ASP A 441 -18.83 -42.44 4.94
N GLU A 442 -19.10 -41.99 6.18
CA GLU A 442 -18.90 -42.76 7.43
C GLU A 442 -17.45 -43.13 7.75
N ARG A 443 -16.48 -42.65 6.96
CA ARG A 443 -15.06 -42.90 7.19
C ARG A 443 -14.39 -41.66 7.82
N PRO A 444 -13.73 -41.79 8.97
CA PRO A 444 -12.91 -40.73 9.53
C PRO A 444 -11.61 -40.60 8.72
N ILE A 445 -11.41 -39.43 8.11
CA ILE A 445 -10.18 -39.07 7.39
C ILE A 445 -9.42 -38.06 8.24
N PRO A 446 -8.27 -38.43 8.82
CA PRO A 446 -7.47 -37.49 9.61
C PRO A 446 -6.95 -36.37 8.70
N LEU A 447 -7.06 -35.12 9.17
CA LEU A 447 -6.52 -33.97 8.44
C LEU A 447 -5.07 -33.72 8.86
N THR A 448 -4.20 -33.55 7.88
CA THR A 448 -2.90 -32.91 8.11
C THR A 448 -3.10 -31.47 8.60
N THR A 449 -2.07 -30.87 9.22
CA THR A 449 -2.14 -29.45 9.64
C THR A 449 -2.49 -28.53 8.46
N GLU A 450 -1.91 -28.80 7.29
CA GLU A 450 -2.18 -28.02 6.08
C GLU A 450 -3.61 -28.17 5.59
N GLU A 451 -4.15 -29.39 5.61
CA GLU A 451 -5.55 -29.63 5.25
C GLU A 451 -6.51 -29.01 6.25
N ARG A 452 -6.19 -29.04 7.54
CA ARG A 452 -6.97 -28.34 8.56
C ARG A 452 -6.94 -26.83 8.36
N ALA A 453 -5.78 -26.26 8.02
CA ALA A 453 -5.64 -24.84 7.70
C ALA A 453 -6.45 -24.46 6.44
N ARG A 454 -6.39 -25.28 5.37
CA ARG A 454 -7.21 -25.10 4.17
C ARG A 454 -8.69 -25.17 4.50
N TRP A 455 -9.13 -26.18 5.25
CA TRP A 455 -10.51 -26.34 5.70
C TRP A 455 -11.03 -25.10 6.44
N ILE A 456 -10.21 -24.55 7.35
CA ILE A 456 -10.54 -23.35 8.12
C ILE A 456 -10.74 -22.14 7.20
N LEU A 457 -9.84 -21.92 6.25
CA LEU A 457 -9.88 -20.78 5.32
C LEU A 457 -10.85 -20.98 4.14
N CYS A 458 -11.36 -22.20 3.94
CA CYS A 458 -12.38 -22.49 2.94
C CYS A 458 -13.75 -22.03 3.40
N LEU A 459 -14.41 -21.24 2.56
CA LEU A 459 -15.82 -20.89 2.67
C LEU A 459 -16.72 -22.11 2.56
N GLU A 460 -17.97 -22.00 2.99
CA GLU A 460 -18.92 -23.11 3.04
C GLU A 460 -19.06 -23.84 1.70
N ARG A 461 -19.09 -23.13 0.57
CA ARG A 461 -19.12 -23.75 -0.77
C ARG A 461 -17.85 -24.51 -1.10
N GLY A 462 -16.69 -23.94 -0.77
CA GLY A 462 -15.38 -24.56 -1.01
C GLY A 462 -15.13 -25.79 -0.14
N ARG A 463 -15.81 -25.92 1.01
CA ARG A 463 -15.68 -27.09 1.89
C ARG A 463 -16.20 -28.38 1.26
N GLU A 464 -17.24 -28.33 0.44
CA GLU A 464 -17.77 -29.51 -0.26
C GLU A 464 -16.84 -29.96 -1.39
N ASP A 465 -16.26 -29.01 -2.14
CA ASP A 465 -15.22 -29.32 -3.13
C ASP A 465 -13.99 -29.91 -2.43
N PHE A 466 -13.55 -29.31 -1.33
CA PHE A 466 -12.44 -29.82 -0.52
C PHE A 466 -12.70 -31.23 0.02
N ARG A 467 -13.91 -31.53 0.52
CA ARG A 467 -14.29 -32.90 0.97
C ARG A 467 -14.17 -33.91 -0.16
N ARG A 468 -14.66 -33.57 -1.35
CA ARG A 468 -14.59 -34.44 -2.53
C ARG A 468 -13.13 -34.68 -2.95
N ASP A 469 -12.31 -33.64 -2.99
CA ASP A 469 -10.90 -33.74 -3.33
C ASP A 469 -10.12 -34.57 -2.30
N LEU A 470 -10.41 -34.38 -1.02
CA LEU A 470 -9.80 -35.14 0.07
C LEU A 470 -10.16 -36.63 0.00
N LEU A 471 -11.44 -36.96 -0.23
CA LEU A 471 -11.90 -38.34 -0.39
C LEU A 471 -11.25 -39.01 -1.60
N ALA A 472 -11.18 -38.31 -2.73
CA ALA A 472 -10.55 -38.83 -3.95
C ALA A 472 -9.09 -39.21 -3.71
N ARG A 473 -8.33 -38.31 -3.07
CA ARG A 473 -6.92 -38.55 -2.69
C ARG A 473 -6.77 -39.70 -1.71
N PHE A 474 -7.62 -39.76 -0.69
CA PHE A 474 -7.57 -40.84 0.31
C PHE A 474 -7.81 -42.22 -0.33
N ILE A 475 -8.81 -42.33 -1.22
CA ILE A 475 -9.10 -43.56 -1.97
C ILE A 475 -7.91 -43.96 -2.86
N GLU A 476 -7.25 -42.98 -3.48
CA GLU A 476 -6.06 -43.23 -4.31
C GLU A 476 -4.87 -43.73 -3.49
N GLU A 477 -4.62 -43.13 -2.32
CA GLU A 477 -3.59 -43.59 -1.39
C GLU A 477 -3.87 -44.99 -0.84
N GLU A 478 -5.12 -45.32 -0.49
CA GLU A 478 -5.51 -46.68 -0.07
C GLU A 478 -5.21 -47.70 -1.17
N LYS A 479 -5.61 -47.40 -2.41
CA LYS A 479 -5.32 -48.27 -3.56
C LYS A 479 -3.82 -48.47 -3.78
N SER A 480 -3.01 -47.43 -3.57
CA SER A 480 -1.55 -47.54 -3.69
C SER A 480 -0.97 -48.46 -2.61
N ARG A 481 -1.41 -48.33 -1.36
CA ARG A 481 -0.95 -49.19 -0.24
C ARG A 481 -1.35 -50.65 -0.44
N ASP A 482 -2.56 -50.89 -0.95
CA ASP A 482 -3.02 -52.23 -1.30
C ASP A 482 -2.21 -52.84 -2.45
N ALA A 483 -1.79 -52.03 -3.43
CA ALA A 483 -0.95 -52.50 -4.52
C ALA A 483 0.48 -52.83 -4.06
N ASP A 484 1.06 -52.01 -3.18
CA ASP A 484 2.41 -52.23 -2.65
C ASP A 484 2.47 -53.44 -1.70
N SER A 485 1.45 -53.61 -0.85
CA SER A 485 1.34 -54.81 0.02
C SER A 485 1.18 -56.10 -0.79
N ARG A 486 0.44 -56.07 -1.91
CA ARG A 486 0.35 -57.21 -2.83
C ARG A 486 1.69 -57.55 -3.49
N LYS A 487 2.41 -56.54 -3.98
CA LYS A 487 3.76 -56.75 -4.55
C LYS A 487 4.74 -57.30 -3.52
N GLU A 488 4.67 -56.84 -2.27
CA GLU A 488 5.52 -57.34 -1.19
C GLU A 488 5.17 -58.80 -0.84
N SER A 489 3.88 -59.18 -0.84
CA SER A 489 3.49 -60.57 -0.67
C SER A 489 3.94 -61.46 -1.84
N GLU A 490 3.79 -61.01 -3.08
CA GLU A 490 4.25 -61.75 -4.28
C GLU A 490 5.77 -61.94 -4.28
N ALA A 491 6.54 -60.89 -3.93
CA ALA A 491 7.99 -60.98 -3.85
C ALA A 491 8.49 -61.93 -2.75
N ARG A 492 7.75 -62.04 -1.62
CA ARG A 492 8.08 -63.02 -0.56
C ARG A 492 7.81 -64.45 -1.00
N GLU A 493 6.70 -64.70 -1.69
CA GLU A 493 6.38 -66.05 -2.20
C GLU A 493 7.38 -66.51 -3.28
N GLU A 494 7.80 -65.62 -4.19
CA GLU A 494 8.83 -65.95 -5.19
C GLU A 494 10.22 -66.19 -4.58
N GLY A 495 10.55 -65.46 -3.50
CA GLY A 495 11.80 -65.67 -2.75
C GLY A 495 11.87 -67.02 -2.03
N GLU A 496 10.75 -67.50 -1.48
CA GLU A 496 10.67 -68.81 -0.82
C GLU A 496 10.69 -69.96 -1.84
N ALA A 497 10.03 -69.81 -2.99
CA ALA A 497 10.04 -70.83 -4.06
C ALA A 497 11.44 -71.04 -4.70
N GLY A 498 12.32 -70.04 -4.64
CA GLY A 498 13.68 -70.12 -5.16
C GLY A 498 14.73 -70.73 -4.20
N ALA A 499 14.38 -71.00 -2.94
CA ALA A 499 15.32 -71.48 -1.92
C ALA A 499 15.36 -73.02 -1.77
N ASP A 500 14.39 -73.73 -2.33
CA ASP A 500 14.26 -75.21 -2.26
C ASP A 500 14.69 -75.94 -3.56
N GLY A 501 15.36 -75.24 -4.49
CA GLY A 501 15.99 -75.81 -5.70
C GLY A 501 17.50 -75.63 -5.67
#